data_AF-U6L4A1-F1
#
_entry.id   AF-U6L4A1-F1
#
_cell.length_a   1.000
_cell.length_b   1.000
_cell.length_c   1.000
_cell.angle_alpha   90.00
_cell.angle_beta   90.00
_cell.angle_gamma   90.00
#
_symmetry.space_group_name_H-M   'P 1'
#
loop_
_entity.id
_entity.type
_entity.pdbx_description
1 polymer ?
#
loop_
_entity_poly.entity_id
_entity_poly.type
_entity_poly.pdbx_seq_one_letter_code
_entity_poly.pdbx_strand_id
1 'polypeptide(L)'
;MAAAAAAAGGAAAAAAAAPESLSGRLRLKLAAHNPRGMSSSSSSSSSSSSTGAAENISVSITVPSFVGAASLICSSGAIRYVHAKRLIVWEVPSLAFDSPPQTAEGTVGLF
;
A
#
# COMPACT_ATOMS: atom_id res chain seq x y z
N MET A 1 2.47 63.78 -7.10
CA MET A 1 1.98 62.91 -8.19
C MET A 1 3.15 62.07 -8.66
N ALA A 2 3.13 60.76 -8.34
CA ALA A 2 3.94 59.64 -8.90
C ALA A 2 5.49 59.74 -8.87
N ALA A 3 6.29 58.68 -8.81
CA ALA A 3 6.17 57.27 -8.43
C ALA A 3 7.60 56.69 -8.42
N ALA A 4 7.78 55.57 -7.73
CA ALA A 4 9.02 54.86 -7.43
C ALA A 4 9.76 54.26 -8.65
N ALA A 5 11.05 53.96 -8.46
CA ALA A 5 11.71 52.81 -9.08
C ALA A 5 12.83 52.28 -8.17
N ALA A 6 12.58 51.09 -7.63
CA ALA A 6 13.41 50.39 -6.66
C ALA A 6 14.67 49.78 -7.30
N ALA A 7 15.79 49.87 -6.59
CA ALA A 7 17.02 49.17 -6.92
C ALA A 7 16.87 47.66 -6.59
N ALA A 8 16.92 46.83 -7.62
CA ALA A 8 16.98 45.38 -7.47
C ALA A 8 18.39 44.98 -6.98
N GLY A 9 18.52 44.80 -5.67
CA GLY A 9 19.65 44.14 -5.06
C GLY A 9 19.67 42.67 -5.46
N GLY A 10 20.69 42.27 -6.21
CA GLY A 10 21.02 40.87 -6.49
C GLY A 10 21.44 40.16 -5.19
N ALA A 11 20.47 39.68 -4.44
CA ALA A 11 20.70 38.60 -3.50
C ALA A 11 20.64 37.31 -4.32
N ALA A 12 21.82 36.80 -4.67
CA ALA A 12 21.97 35.44 -5.16
C ALA A 12 21.35 34.51 -4.12
N ALA A 13 20.10 34.13 -4.36
CA ALA A 13 19.41 33.13 -3.60
C ALA A 13 20.21 31.84 -3.80
N ALA A 14 21.02 31.51 -2.79
CA ALA A 14 21.46 30.16 -2.54
C ALA A 14 20.18 29.33 -2.37
N ALA A 15 19.64 28.85 -3.48
CA ALA A 15 18.65 27.80 -3.51
C ALA A 15 19.37 26.58 -2.96
N ALA A 16 19.30 26.44 -1.63
CA ALA A 16 19.59 25.21 -0.94
C ALA A 16 18.83 24.12 -1.69
N ALA A 17 19.59 23.25 -2.37
CA ALA A 17 19.04 22.09 -3.04
C ALA A 17 18.15 21.40 -2.01
N ALA A 18 16.84 21.35 -2.28
CA ALA A 18 15.91 20.59 -1.47
C ALA A 18 16.52 19.18 -1.31
N PRO A 19 16.58 18.61 -0.10
CA PRO A 19 17.10 17.26 0.07
C PRO A 19 16.32 16.38 -0.91
N GLU A 20 17.04 15.72 -1.83
CA GLU A 20 16.42 14.86 -2.82
C GLU A 20 15.61 13.83 -2.05
N SER A 21 14.27 13.96 -2.11
CA SER A 21 13.36 13.06 -1.43
C SER A 21 13.44 11.72 -2.15
N LEU A 22 14.36 10.88 -1.69
CA LEU A 22 14.57 9.54 -2.22
C LEU A 22 13.25 8.79 -2.05
N SER A 23 12.67 8.34 -3.16
CA SER A 23 11.44 7.57 -3.13
C SER A 23 11.60 6.25 -3.87
N GLY A 24 11.10 5.19 -3.26
CA GLY A 24 11.00 3.86 -3.85
C GLY A 24 9.58 3.57 -4.31
N ARG A 25 9.43 2.54 -5.14
CA ARG A 25 8.13 1.94 -5.46
C ARG A 25 7.93 0.64 -4.70
N LEU A 26 6.74 0.44 -4.17
CA LEU A 26 6.32 -0.79 -3.53
C LEU A 26 5.12 -1.36 -4.27
N ARG A 27 5.19 -2.65 -4.62
CA ARG A 27 4.08 -3.39 -5.26
C ARG A 27 3.86 -4.67 -4.47
N LEU A 28 2.63 -4.87 -4.02
CA LEU A 28 2.16 -6.04 -3.29
C LEU A 28 1.16 -6.77 -4.17
N LYS A 29 1.24 -8.10 -4.17
CA LYS A 29 0.32 -8.97 -4.90
C LYS A 29 -0.16 -10.07 -3.97
N LEU A 30 -1.47 -10.20 -3.84
CA LEU A 30 -2.12 -11.18 -2.99
C LEU A 30 -2.96 -12.12 -3.87
N ALA A 31 -2.74 -13.42 -3.73
CA ALA A 31 -3.53 -14.44 -4.39
C ALA A 31 -3.89 -15.52 -3.38
N ALA A 32 -5.16 -15.92 -3.33
CA ALA A 32 -5.58 -17.06 -2.54
C ALA A 32 -5.37 -18.33 -3.39
N HIS A 33 -4.72 -19.32 -2.81
CA HIS A 33 -4.56 -20.64 -3.43
C HIS A 33 -5.27 -21.66 -2.55
N ASN A 34 -6.13 -22.50 -3.16
CA ASN A 34 -6.73 -23.63 -2.45
C ASN A 34 -5.75 -24.81 -2.44
N PRO A 35 -5.13 -25.18 -1.30
CA PRO A 35 -4.32 -26.39 -1.25
C PRO A 35 -5.22 -27.59 -1.55
N ARG A 36 -4.96 -28.29 -2.67
CA ARG A 36 -5.64 -29.54 -3.04
C ARG A 36 -5.57 -30.51 -1.86
N GLY A 37 -6.65 -30.67 -1.10
CA GLY A 37 -6.71 -31.60 0.02
C GLY A 37 -7.44 -31.12 1.29
N MET A 38 -7.83 -29.85 1.41
CA MET A 38 -8.76 -29.45 2.47
C MET A 38 -10.15 -30.02 2.15
N SER A 39 -10.40 -31.22 2.66
CA SER A 39 -11.68 -31.91 2.58
C SER A 39 -12.72 -31.05 3.29
N SER A 40 -13.71 -30.56 2.54
CA SER A 40 -14.92 -29.97 3.09
C SER A 40 -15.52 -30.95 4.10
N SER A 41 -15.57 -30.56 5.38
CA SER A 41 -16.37 -31.29 6.37
C SER A 41 -17.80 -31.38 5.82
N SER A 42 -18.17 -32.59 5.41
CA SER A 42 -19.46 -32.89 4.78
C SER A 42 -20.56 -32.83 5.84
N SER A 43 -21.20 -31.66 5.97
CA SER A 43 -22.53 -31.57 6.54
C SER A 43 -23.51 -31.31 5.40
N SER A 44 -24.32 -32.32 5.12
CA SER A 44 -25.31 -32.44 4.07
C SER A 44 -26.20 -31.20 3.91
N SER A 45 -26.26 -30.65 2.69
CA SER A 45 -27.48 -30.44 1.88
C SER A 45 -27.26 -29.38 0.79
N SER A 46 -27.76 -29.67 -0.42
CA SER A 46 -27.96 -28.77 -1.58
C SER A 46 -26.72 -28.13 -2.25
N SER A 47 -26.28 -28.82 -3.32
CA SER A 47 -25.85 -28.27 -4.63
C SER A 47 -25.55 -26.76 -4.69
N SER A 48 -24.37 -26.36 -4.23
CA SER A 48 -23.74 -25.10 -4.63
C SER A 48 -22.24 -25.31 -4.67
N SER A 49 -21.62 -24.98 -5.80
CA SER A 49 -20.19 -25.08 -6.02
C SER A 49 -19.44 -24.49 -4.84
N SER A 50 -18.70 -25.31 -4.10
CA SER A 50 -17.86 -24.91 -2.98
C SER A 50 -16.65 -24.12 -3.49
N THR A 51 -16.87 -22.93 -4.05
CA THR A 51 -15.83 -21.94 -4.25
C THR A 51 -15.51 -21.37 -2.87
N GLY A 52 -14.61 -22.03 -2.15
CA GLY A 52 -14.12 -21.48 -0.89
C GLY A 52 -13.55 -20.08 -1.11
N ALA A 53 -13.66 -19.24 -0.09
CA ALA A 53 -13.00 -17.95 -0.05
C ALA A 53 -12.20 -17.86 1.25
N ALA A 54 -11.04 -17.21 1.18
CA ALA A 54 -10.31 -16.80 2.36
C ALA A 54 -10.92 -15.49 2.86
N GLU A 55 -11.43 -15.51 4.08
CA GLU A 55 -12.11 -14.35 4.70
C GLU A 55 -11.26 -13.75 5.81
N ASN A 56 -11.50 -12.48 6.14
CA ASN A 56 -10.83 -11.74 7.21
C ASN A 56 -9.30 -11.78 7.11
N ILE A 57 -8.77 -11.58 5.90
CA ILE A 57 -7.33 -11.64 5.63
C ILE A 57 -6.68 -10.34 6.12
N SER A 58 -5.62 -10.48 6.92
CA SER A 58 -4.76 -9.36 7.31
C SER A 58 -3.31 -9.68 6.94
N VAL A 59 -2.72 -8.81 6.12
CA VAL A 59 -1.32 -8.88 5.71
C VAL A 59 -0.57 -7.77 6.43
N SER A 60 0.40 -8.15 7.26
CA SER A 60 1.27 -7.22 7.99
C SER A 60 2.70 -7.32 7.47
N ILE A 61 3.24 -6.21 6.97
CA ILE A 61 4.61 -6.13 6.44
C ILE A 61 5.39 -5.13 7.27
N THR A 62 6.43 -5.58 7.94
CA THR A 62 7.38 -4.70 8.64
C THR A 62 8.22 -3.95 7.62
N VAL A 63 8.25 -2.62 7.71
CA VAL A 63 9.11 -1.81 6.85
C VAL A 63 10.44 -1.51 7.52
N PRO A 64 11.53 -1.41 6.72
CA PRO A 64 12.83 -1.04 7.25
C PRO A 64 12.85 0.33 7.92
N SER A 65 13.83 0.52 8.79
CA SER A 65 13.98 1.73 9.58
C SER A 65 14.34 2.98 8.78
N PHE A 66 14.60 2.88 7.47
CA PHE A 66 14.90 4.00 6.56
C PHE A 66 13.65 4.52 5.82
N VAL A 67 12.47 3.93 6.05
CA VAL A 67 11.21 4.30 5.38
C VAL A 67 10.41 5.29 6.22
N GLY A 68 10.21 6.50 5.69
CA GLY A 68 9.55 7.65 6.33
C GLY A 68 8.07 7.72 6.16
N ALA A 69 7.64 7.44 4.95
CA ALA A 69 6.26 7.48 4.59
C ALA A 69 6.01 6.35 3.59
N ALA A 70 4.82 5.80 3.62
CA ALA A 70 4.35 4.91 2.58
C ALA A 70 2.92 5.32 2.21
N SER A 71 2.68 5.48 0.92
CA SER A 71 1.35 5.73 0.37
C SER A 71 1.07 4.63 -0.63
N LEU A 72 0.07 3.79 -0.34
CA LEU A 72 -0.32 2.66 -1.18
C LEU A 72 -1.79 2.75 -1.53
N ILE A 73 -2.12 2.31 -2.74
CA ILE A 73 -3.48 2.19 -3.26
C ILE A 73 -3.70 0.71 -3.53
N CYS A 74 -4.69 0.12 -2.89
CA CYS A 74 -5.08 -1.28 -3.08
C CYS A 74 -6.30 -1.39 -4.01
N SER A 75 -6.33 -2.45 -4.83
CA SER A 75 -7.48 -2.80 -5.67
C SER A 75 -8.69 -3.29 -4.87
N SER A 76 -8.45 -3.87 -3.69
CA SER A 76 -9.47 -4.39 -2.80
C SER A 76 -9.04 -4.28 -1.34
N GLY A 77 -10.02 -4.07 -0.46
CA GLY A 77 -9.81 -3.93 0.97
C GLY A 77 -9.31 -2.54 1.38
N ALA A 78 -8.60 -2.49 2.50
CA ALA A 78 -8.01 -1.27 3.05
C ALA A 78 -6.53 -1.49 3.34
N ILE A 79 -5.68 -0.58 2.85
CA ILE A 79 -4.24 -0.58 3.13
C ILE A 79 -3.86 0.69 3.89
N ARG A 80 -3.05 0.54 4.94
CA ARG A 80 -2.60 1.66 5.77
C ARG A 80 -1.16 1.49 6.22
N TYR A 81 -0.43 2.61 6.28
CA TYR A 81 0.89 2.67 6.88
C TYR A 81 0.80 3.15 8.33
N VAL A 82 1.28 2.33 9.26
CA VAL A 82 1.34 2.64 10.69
C VAL A 82 2.77 3.08 11.02
N HIS A 83 3.02 4.40 10.93
CA HIS A 83 4.35 4.98 11.15
C HIS A 83 4.94 4.57 12.50
N ALA A 84 4.16 4.66 13.58
CA ALA A 84 4.62 4.34 14.94
C ALA A 84 5.15 2.91 15.11
N LYS A 85 4.64 1.96 14.30
CA LYS A 85 5.04 0.55 14.33
C LYS A 85 5.91 0.16 13.14
N ARG A 86 6.21 1.09 12.22
CA ARG A 86 6.88 0.82 10.93
C ARG A 86 6.28 -0.41 10.25
N LEU A 87 4.96 -0.38 10.06
CA LEU A 87 4.20 -1.52 9.56
C LEU A 87 3.23 -1.07 8.47
N ILE A 88 3.20 -1.80 7.36
CA ILE A 88 2.13 -1.71 6.37
C ILE A 88 1.11 -2.81 6.71
N VAL A 89 -0.15 -2.41 6.88
CA VAL A 89 -1.26 -3.33 7.13
C VAL A 89 -2.19 -3.27 5.94
N TRP A 90 -2.47 -4.43 5.36
CA TRP A 90 -3.47 -4.59 4.31
C TRP A 90 -4.53 -5.59 4.75
N GLU A 91 -5.75 -5.10 4.91
CA GLU A 91 -6.92 -5.88 5.31
C GLU A 91 -7.80 -6.13 4.09
N VAL A 92 -8.08 -7.40 3.78
CA VAL A 92 -8.93 -7.82 2.66
C VAL A 92 -10.08 -8.64 3.23
N PRO A 93 -11.35 -8.21 3.06
CA PRO A 93 -12.49 -8.83 3.72
C PRO A 93 -12.75 -10.25 3.24
N SER A 94 -12.63 -10.49 1.94
CA SER A 94 -12.80 -11.81 1.33
C SER A 94 -12.02 -11.90 0.02
N LEU A 95 -11.42 -13.06 -0.24
CA LEU A 95 -10.67 -13.38 -1.45
C LEU A 95 -11.03 -14.79 -1.92
N ALA A 96 -11.71 -14.90 -3.07
CA ALA A 96 -12.07 -16.20 -3.62
C ALA A 96 -10.84 -16.94 -4.18
N PHE A 97 -10.77 -18.26 -4.00
CA PHE A 97 -9.62 -19.06 -4.42
C PHE A 97 -9.36 -19.08 -5.94
N ASP A 98 -10.36 -18.73 -6.76
CA ASP A 98 -10.26 -18.65 -8.23
C ASP A 98 -10.37 -17.20 -8.74
N SER A 99 -10.19 -16.21 -7.85
CA SER A 99 -10.24 -14.80 -8.24
C SER A 99 -8.89 -14.31 -8.77
N PRO A 100 -8.90 -13.30 -9.67
CA PRO A 100 -7.68 -12.62 -10.07
C PRO A 100 -6.91 -12.08 -8.85
N PRO A 101 -5.56 -12.07 -8.90
CA PRO A 101 -4.76 -11.55 -7.80
C PRO A 101 -5.11 -10.09 -7.50
N GLN A 102 -5.24 -9.78 -6.22
CA GLN A 102 -5.37 -8.41 -5.74
C GLN A 102 -4.01 -7.76 -5.71
N THR A 103 -3.95 -6.47 -6.00
CA THR A 103 -2.70 -5.71 -6.04
C THR A 103 -2.81 -4.47 -5.18
N ALA A 104 -1.73 -4.13 -4.50
CA ALA A 104 -1.58 -2.82 -3.88
C ALA A 104 -0.26 -2.21 -4.32
N GLU A 105 -0.32 -0.98 -4.85
CA GLU A 105 0.83 -0.30 -5.41
C GLU A 105 0.97 1.09 -4.81
N GLY A 106 2.21 1.52 -4.63
CA GLY A 106 2.46 2.75 -3.92
C GLY A 106 3.88 3.24 -4.01
N THR A 107 4.10 4.37 -3.38
CA THR A 107 5.41 4.98 -3.19
C THR A 107 5.79 4.91 -1.72
N VAL A 108 7.08 4.68 -1.49
CA VAL A 108 7.69 4.76 -0.17
C VAL A 108 8.69 5.92 -0.18
N GLY A 109 8.48 6.88 0.70
CA GLY A 109 9.45 7.94 0.96
C GLY A 109 10.55 7.40 1.86
N LEU A 110 11.80 7.59 1.45
CA LEU A 110 12.99 7.27 2.21
C LEU A 110 13.46 8.54 2.93
N PHE A 111 14.07 8.37 4.09
CA PHE A 111 14.65 9.47 4.86
C PHE A 111 16.15 9.27 5.10
#